data_AF-A0A3A5A1N9-F1
#
_entry.id   AF-A0A3A5A1N9-F1
#
_cell.length_a   1.000
_cell.length_b   1.000
_cell.length_c   1.000
_cell.angle_alpha   90.00
_cell.angle_beta   90.00
_cell.angle_gamma   90.00
#
_symmetry.space_group_name_H-M   'P 1'
#
loop_
_entity.id
_entity.type
_entity.pdbx_description
1 polymer ?
#
loop_
_entity_poly.entity_id
_entity_poly.type
_entity_poly.pdbx_seq_one_letter_code
_entity_poly.pdbx_strand_id
1 'polypeptide(L)'
;MVDQDELNSAGKCENHCRQIEVPTEEEVVALNAMRAIKQEVRILKDRLRGLSAEQGPQWVSERIALQKSLDRFKMEWNDWEKKRKVAAKRRMVLLGHESPDPEDLVL
;
A
#
# COMPACT_ATOMS: atom_id res chain seq x y z
N MET A 1 4.89 38.75 -48.79
CA MET A 1 3.54 38.15 -48.72
C MET A 1 3.68 36.72 -49.21
N VAL A 2 3.60 35.65 -48.44
CA VAL A 2 3.42 35.42 -47.01
C VAL A 2 4.19 34.12 -46.76
N ASP A 3 5.14 34.12 -45.82
CA ASP A 3 5.83 32.93 -45.34
C ASP A 3 4.84 32.00 -44.64
N GLN A 4 4.59 30.83 -45.22
CA GLN A 4 3.85 29.72 -44.62
C GLN A 4 4.81 28.57 -44.34
N ASP A 5 5.78 28.81 -43.46
CA ASP A 5 6.28 27.79 -42.57
C ASP A 5 5.70 28.14 -41.19
N GLU A 6 4.41 27.82 -41.02
CA GLU A 6 3.80 27.77 -39.68
C GLU A 6 4.50 26.65 -38.93
N LEU A 7 5.60 27.05 -38.30
CA LEU A 7 6.24 26.46 -37.15
C LEU A 7 5.21 25.70 -36.33
N ASN A 8 5.19 24.39 -36.58
CA ASN A 8 4.66 23.38 -35.70
C ASN A 8 5.51 23.43 -34.43
N SER A 9 5.31 24.50 -33.64
CA SER A 9 5.84 24.64 -32.30
C SER A 9 4.97 23.76 -31.42
N ALA A 10 5.11 22.44 -31.61
CA ALA A 10 4.80 21.46 -30.59
C ALA A 10 5.58 21.93 -29.37
N GLY A 11 4.87 22.57 -28.44
CA GLY A 11 5.45 23.27 -27.31
C GLY A 11 6.49 22.37 -26.68
N LYS A 12 7.74 22.84 -26.65
CA LYS A 12 8.82 22.19 -25.91
C LYS A 12 8.30 21.99 -24.50
N CYS A 13 7.94 20.75 -24.17
CA CYS A 13 7.84 20.33 -22.79
C CYS A 13 9.28 20.33 -22.27
N GLU A 14 9.76 21.50 -21.86
CA GLU A 14 11.04 21.65 -21.17
C GLU A 14 10.90 20.91 -19.85
N ASN A 15 11.03 19.58 -19.83
CA ASN A 15 11.31 18.69 -18.69
C ASN A 15 10.74 19.08 -17.29
N HIS A 16 9.57 19.73 -17.23
CA HIS A 16 8.91 20.12 -15.97
C HIS A 16 7.72 19.21 -15.64
N CYS A 17 7.60 18.06 -16.31
CA CYS A 17 6.81 16.97 -15.77
C CYS A 17 7.50 16.51 -14.48
N ARG A 18 6.97 16.93 -13.32
CA ARG A 18 7.44 16.43 -12.02
C ARG A 18 7.49 14.91 -12.10
N GLN A 19 8.68 14.33 -11.96
CA GLN A 19 8.82 12.87 -11.90
C GLN A 19 8.19 12.41 -10.59
N ILE A 20 6.94 11.96 -10.67
CA ILE A 20 6.27 11.32 -9.55
C ILE A 20 6.82 9.91 -9.43
N GLU A 21 7.35 9.56 -8.26
CA GLU A 21 7.83 8.21 -8.01
C GLU A 21 6.68 7.20 -8.07
N VAL A 22 6.95 6.06 -8.72
CA VAL A 22 5.99 4.96 -8.87
C VAL A 22 6.65 3.66 -8.40
N PRO A 23 6.26 3.08 -7.25
CA PRO A 23 5.29 3.58 -6.27
C PRO A 23 5.75 4.84 -5.53
N THR A 24 4.83 5.60 -4.95
CA THR A 24 5.18 6.76 -4.11
C THR A 24 5.77 6.30 -2.78
N GLU A 25 6.43 7.22 -2.06
CA GLU A 25 6.96 6.95 -0.72
C GLU A 25 5.88 6.40 0.24
N GLU A 26 4.67 6.98 0.22
CA GLU A 26 3.54 6.51 1.04
C GLU A 26 3.17 5.05 0.72
N GLU A 27 3.18 4.67 -0.57
CA GLU A 27 2.94 3.29 -0.99
C GLU A 27 4.07 2.37 -0.56
N VAL A 28 5.32 2.80 -0.65
CA VAL A 28 6.50 2.03 -0.21
C VAL A 28 6.42 1.75 1.29
N VAL A 29 6.06 2.75 2.11
CA VAL A 29 5.86 2.57 3.55
C VAL A 29 4.77 1.54 3.83
N ALA A 30 3.62 1.66 3.17
CA ALA A 30 2.53 0.70 3.36
C ALA A 30 2.92 -0.72 2.92
N LEU A 31 3.58 -0.86 1.78
CA LEU A 31 4.06 -2.15 1.27
C LEU A 31 5.08 -2.79 2.21
N ASN A 32 6.01 -2.01 2.75
CA ASN A 32 7.00 -2.51 3.70
C ASN A 32 6.36 -2.98 5.01
N ALA A 33 5.41 -2.22 5.55
CA ALA A 33 4.64 -2.64 6.73
C ALA A 33 3.86 -3.94 6.47
N MET A 34 3.20 -4.05 5.31
CA MET A 34 2.49 -5.28 4.92
C MET A 34 3.44 -6.47 4.78
N ARG A 35 4.65 -6.29 4.22
CA ARG A 35 5.67 -7.35 4.15
C ARG A 35 6.10 -7.82 5.55
N ALA A 36 6.32 -6.90 6.48
CA ALA A 36 6.65 -7.23 7.86
C ALA A 36 5.53 -8.05 8.53
N ILE A 37 4.27 -7.59 8.42
CA ILE A 37 3.10 -8.32 8.94
C ILE A 37 3.03 -9.73 8.34
N LYS A 38 3.24 -9.87 7.02
CA LYS A 38 3.20 -11.18 6.35
C LYS A 38 4.25 -12.13 6.92
N GLN A 39 5.45 -11.63 7.20
CA GLN A 39 6.53 -12.42 7.79
C GLN A 39 6.18 -12.87 9.22
N GLU A 40 5.67 -11.96 10.05
CA GLU A 40 5.22 -12.30 11.41
C GLU A 40 4.08 -13.32 11.41
N VAL A 41 3.08 -13.13 10.55
CA VAL A 41 1.96 -14.09 10.39
C VAL A 41 2.47 -15.47 9.97
N ARG A 42 3.49 -15.54 9.10
CA ARG A 42 4.09 -16.82 8.71
C ARG A 42 4.71 -17.52 9.91
N ILE A 43 5.52 -16.81 10.70
CA ILE A 43 6.16 -17.34 11.92
C ILE A 43 5.10 -17.84 12.91
N LEU A 44 4.06 -17.05 13.15
CA LEU A 44 2.97 -17.44 14.07
C LEU A 44 2.20 -18.67 13.59
N LYS A 45 1.93 -18.77 12.28
CA LYS A 45 1.27 -19.94 11.69
C LYS A 45 2.14 -21.19 11.74
N ASP A 46 3.45 -21.06 11.52
CA ASP A 46 4.40 -22.16 11.67
C ASP A 46 4.42 -22.64 13.12
N ARG A 47 4.46 -21.72 14.09
CA ARG A 47 4.39 -22.04 15.51
C ARG A 47 3.08 -22.74 15.89
N LEU A 48 1.94 -22.23 15.42
CA LEU A 48 0.62 -22.85 15.64
C LEU A 48 0.54 -24.28 15.09
N ARG A 49 1.11 -24.53 13.91
CA ARG A 49 1.18 -25.88 13.32
C ARG A 49 2.02 -26.84 14.17
N GLY A 50 3.04 -26.33 14.86
CA GLY A 50 3.87 -27.11 15.77
C GLY A 50 3.19 -27.46 17.10
N LEU A 51 2.09 -26.78 17.48
CA LEU A 51 1.37 -27.08 18.73
C LEU A 51 0.42 -28.27 18.53
N SER A 52 0.74 -29.42 19.14
CA SER A 52 -0.14 -30.59 19.13
C SER A 52 -1.27 -30.44 20.15
N ALA A 53 -2.44 -31.03 19.86
CA ALA A 53 -3.61 -30.97 20.74
C ALA A 53 -3.43 -31.72 22.08
N GLU A 54 -2.42 -32.60 22.17
CA GLU A 54 -2.21 -33.49 23.32
C GLU A 54 -1.31 -32.90 24.42
N GLN A 55 -0.80 -31.67 24.25
CA GLN A 55 0.33 -31.18 25.05
C GLN A 55 -0.06 -30.48 26.37
N GLY A 56 -1.33 -30.47 26.76
CA GLY A 56 -1.79 -30.00 28.07
C GLY A 56 -2.08 -28.49 28.17
N PRO A 57 -2.40 -27.97 29.37
CA PRO A 57 -3.02 -26.64 29.54
C PRO A 57 -2.19 -25.44 29.09
N GLN A 58 -0.86 -25.50 29.21
CA GLN A 58 0.03 -24.40 28.78
C GLN A 58 -0.07 -24.14 27.26
N TRP A 59 -0.27 -25.21 26.47
CA TRP A 59 -0.35 -25.13 25.01
C TRP A 59 -1.67 -24.56 24.53
N VAL A 60 -2.75 -24.76 25.31
CA VAL A 60 -4.04 -24.10 25.07
C VAL A 60 -3.89 -22.59 25.24
N SER A 61 -3.26 -22.15 26.33
CA SER A 61 -2.99 -20.72 26.57
C SER A 61 -2.11 -20.11 25.48
N GLU A 62 -1.06 -20.81 25.05
CA GLU A 62 -0.19 -20.37 23.97
C GLU A 62 -0.95 -20.27 22.64
N ARG A 63 -1.76 -21.29 22.28
CA ARG A 63 -2.59 -21.27 21.08
C ARG A 63 -3.54 -20.07 21.07
N ILE A 64 -4.18 -19.77 22.19
CA ILE A 64 -5.05 -18.60 22.34
C ILE A 64 -4.26 -17.29 22.12
N ALA A 65 -3.07 -17.17 22.71
CA ALA A 65 -2.22 -15.98 22.54
C ALA A 65 -1.76 -15.79 21.09
N LEU A 66 -1.40 -16.88 20.40
CA LEU A 66 -1.02 -16.85 18.99
C LEU A 66 -2.21 -16.46 18.10
N GLN A 67 -3.41 -17.00 18.38
CA GLN A 67 -4.62 -16.65 17.64
C GLN A 67 -4.97 -15.16 17.81
N LYS A 68 -4.90 -14.64 19.05
CA LYS A 68 -5.12 -13.21 19.32
C LYS A 68 -4.14 -12.32 18.55
N SER A 69 -2.89 -12.76 18.42
CA SER A 69 -1.87 -12.03 17.64
C SER A 69 -2.18 -12.06 16.14
N LEU A 70 -2.66 -13.19 15.61
CA LEU A 70 -3.11 -13.29 14.21
C LEU A 70 -4.30 -12.37 13.93
N ASP A 71 -5.27 -12.30 14.86
CA ASP A 71 -6.44 -11.44 14.71
C ASP A 71 -6.04 -9.96 14.72
N ARG A 72 -5.07 -9.58 15.57
CA ARG A 72 -4.47 -8.23 15.55
C ARG A 72 -3.81 -7.93 14.21
N PHE A 73 -2.97 -8.82 13.71
CA PHE A 73 -2.31 -8.62 12.41
C PHE A 73 -3.29 -8.56 11.24
N LYS A 74 -4.44 -9.24 11.33
CA LYS A 74 -5.52 -9.10 10.33
C LYS A 74 -6.10 -7.69 10.32
N MET A 75 -6.31 -7.09 11.49
CA MET A 75 -6.78 -5.69 11.58
C MET A 75 -5.72 -4.72 11.03
N GLU A 76 -4.47 -4.86 11.47
CA GLU A 76 -3.36 -4.02 10.99
C GLU A 76 -3.18 -4.14 9.47
N TRP A 77 -3.27 -5.35 8.91
CA TRP A 77 -3.21 -5.58 7.47
C TRP A 77 -4.28 -4.79 6.73
N ASN A 78 -5.53 -4.85 7.20
CA ASN A 78 -6.65 -4.14 6.56
C ASN A 78 -6.44 -2.63 6.56
N ASP A 79 -5.86 -2.08 7.62
CA ASP A 79 -5.58 -0.64 7.70
C ASP A 79 -4.45 -0.23 6.75
N TRP A 80 -3.39 -1.04 6.65
CA TRP A 80 -2.33 -0.81 5.66
C TRP A 80 -2.81 -0.98 4.22
N GLU A 81 -3.71 -1.94 3.95
CA GLU A 81 -4.34 -2.13 2.65
C GLU A 81 -5.14 -0.88 2.24
N LYS A 82 -5.91 -0.30 3.18
CA LYS A 82 -6.63 0.97 2.96
C LYS A 82 -5.66 2.10 2.66
N LYS A 83 -4.65 2.30 3.50
CA LYS A 83 -3.62 3.35 3.31
C LYS A 83 -2.92 3.22 1.95
N ARG A 84 -2.51 2.01 1.58
CA ARG A 84 -1.89 1.74 0.26
C ARG A 84 -2.84 2.09 -0.89
N LYS A 85 -4.13 1.74 -0.79
CA LYS A 85 -5.13 2.06 -1.82
C LYS A 85 -5.33 3.58 -1.97
N VAL A 86 -5.40 4.31 -0.85
CA VAL A 86 -5.49 5.79 -0.88
C VAL A 86 -4.24 6.39 -1.52
N ALA A 87 -3.04 5.96 -1.12
CA ALA A 87 -1.79 6.45 -1.69
C ALA A 87 -1.68 6.14 -3.20
N ALA A 88 -2.06 4.93 -3.61
CA ALA A 88 -2.12 4.54 -5.02
C ALA A 88 -3.11 5.40 -5.82
N LYS A 89 -4.29 5.69 -5.26
CA LYS A 89 -5.29 6.56 -5.88
C LYS A 89 -4.74 7.99 -6.05
N ARG A 90 -4.15 8.56 -5.01
CA ARG A 90 -3.50 9.89 -5.09
C ARG A 90 -2.46 9.94 -6.19
N ARG A 91 -1.63 8.89 -6.32
CA ARG A 91 -0.67 8.77 -7.43
C ARG A 91 -1.37 8.78 -8.79
N MET A 92 -2.45 8.02 -8.95
CA MET A 92 -3.21 7.99 -10.21
C MET A 92 -3.78 9.36 -10.57
N VAL A 93 -4.27 10.13 -9.59
CA VAL A 93 -4.72 11.51 -9.79
C VAL A 93 -3.56 12.43 -10.20
N LEU A 94 -2.42 12.35 -9.52
CA LEU A 94 -1.23 13.16 -9.85
C LEU A 94 -0.65 12.85 -11.24
N LEU A 95 -0.78 11.60 -11.70
CA LEU A 95 -0.39 11.18 -13.04
C LEU A 95 -1.45 11.52 -14.11
N GLY A 96 -2.60 12.07 -13.72
CA GLY A 96 -3.70 12.41 -14.63
C GLY A 96 -4.49 11.20 -15.14
N HIS A 97 -4.37 10.04 -14.48
CA HIS A 97 -5.10 8.82 -14.84
C HIS A 97 -6.47 8.72 -14.16
N GLU A 98 -6.69 9.44 -13.06
CA GLU A 98 -7.95 9.48 -12.32
C GLU A 98 -8.34 10.93 -11.97
N SER A 99 -9.63 11.20 -11.84
CA SER A 99 -10.13 12.48 -11.32
C SER A 99 -10.05 12.51 -9.79
N PRO A 100 -9.77 13.67 -9.17
CA PRO A 100 -9.83 13.81 -7.72
C PRO A 100 -11.25 13.57 -7.22
N ASP A 101 -11.39 12.98 -6.02
CA ASP A 101 -12.71 12.86 -5.40
C ASP A 101 -13.22 14.25 -5.01
N PRO A 102 -14.54 14.50 -5.09
CA PRO A 102 -15.10 15.78 -4.64
C PRO A 102 -14.82 16.06 -3.15
N GLU A 103 -14.62 15.02 -2.34
CA GLU A 103 -14.23 15.11 -0.93
C GLU A 103 -12.79 15.63 -0.73
N ASP A 104 -11.91 15.44 -1.71
CA ASP A 104 -10.52 15.94 -1.69
C ASP A 104 -10.41 17.41 -2.16
N LEU A 105 -11.49 17.97 -2.73
CA LEU A 105 -11.56 19.34 -3.28
C LEU A 105 -12.12 20.37 -2.29
N VAL A 106 -12.67 19.92 -1.16
CA VAL A 106 -13.18 20.78 -0.09
C VAL A 106 -12.12 20.86 1.02
N LEU A 107 -11.11 21.71 0.82
CA LEU A 107 -10.13 22.12 1.84
C LEU A 107 -10.40 23.57 2.27
#